data_AF-A0A9R1WJ57-F1
#
_entry.id   AF-A0A9R1WJ57-F1
#
_cell.length_a   1.000
_cell.length_b   1.000
_cell.length_c   1.000
_cell.angle_alpha   90.00
_cell.angle_beta   90.00
_cell.angle_gamma   90.00
#
_symmetry.space_group_name_H-M   'P 1'
#
loop_
_entity.id
_entity.type
_entity.pdbx_description
1 polymer ?
#
loop_
_entity_poly.entity_id
_entity_poly.type
_entity_poly.pdbx_seq_one_letter_code
_entity_poly.pdbx_strand_id
1 'polypeptide(L)'
;MWTPTDMIGVDRKLIEHKLMTNPGAKEIKQKKRVQGGDRNRAINAEVAKLTKAGIMREAVFPTWIVNPVMARKHDGSWRMCIDLSNINKACPKDCYPLPEIDQKVELLQGFKLKCFLDAYKGYHQIMMSKEDEENTAFYTDHRTFYYTKMPFGLKKCGVHVPVASRLDILQPN
;
A
#
# COMPACT_ATOMS: atom_id res chain seq x y z
N MET A 1 17.36 1.64 14.94
CA MET A 1 16.74 2.14 13.70
C MET A 1 15.71 1.10 13.27
N TRP A 2 14.46 1.50 13.00
CA TRP A 2 13.36 0.56 12.71
C TRP A 2 13.54 -0.14 11.35
N THR A 3 13.30 -1.44 11.31
CA THR A 3 13.40 -2.29 10.10
C THR A 3 12.01 -2.76 9.65
N PRO A 4 11.83 -3.21 8.39
CA PRO A 4 10.54 -3.72 7.93
C PRO A 4 10.01 -4.91 8.72
N THR A 5 10.88 -5.71 9.33
CA THR A 5 10.49 -6.85 10.18
C THR A 5 9.90 -6.42 11.52
N ASP A 6 10.22 -5.20 11.98
CA ASP A 6 9.66 -4.64 13.22
C ASP A 6 8.20 -4.14 13.02
N MET A 7 7.73 -4.12 11.77
CA MET A 7 6.37 -3.70 11.43
C MET A 7 5.39 -4.86 11.55
N ILE A 8 4.87 -5.09 12.76
CA ILE A 8 3.78 -6.05 12.99
C ILE A 8 2.50 -5.66 12.23
N GLY A 9 2.27 -4.36 12.01
CA GLY A 9 1.05 -3.82 11.40
C GLY A 9 -0.08 -3.67 12.40
N VAL A 10 -1.22 -3.17 11.93
CA VAL A 10 -2.45 -3.05 12.72
C VAL A 10 -3.27 -4.33 12.57
N ASP A 11 -3.95 -4.77 13.63
CA ASP A 11 -4.81 -5.95 13.59
C ASP A 11 -5.91 -5.79 12.53
N ARG A 12 -6.12 -6.83 11.72
CA ARG A 12 -7.14 -6.89 10.66
C ARG A 12 -8.56 -6.64 11.19
N LYS A 13 -8.84 -6.97 12.46
CA LYS A 13 -10.13 -6.70 13.11
C LYS A 13 -10.39 -5.21 13.30
N LEU A 14 -9.34 -4.40 13.41
CA LEU A 14 -9.43 -2.95 13.57
C LEU A 14 -9.52 -2.28 12.20
N ILE A 15 -8.68 -2.69 11.26
CA ILE A 15 -8.62 -2.09 9.93
C ILE A 15 -8.09 -3.07 8.89
N GLU A 16 -8.76 -3.09 7.74
CA GLU A 16 -8.28 -3.75 6.53
C GLU A 16 -8.63 -2.93 5.30
N HIS A 17 -7.80 -3.04 4.27
CA HIS A 17 -8.03 -2.39 2.99
C HIS A 17 -8.73 -3.34 2.01
N LYS A 18 -9.86 -2.90 1.47
CA LYS A 18 -10.62 -3.60 0.42
C LYS A 18 -10.49 -2.89 -0.91
N LEU A 19 -10.18 -3.64 -1.95
CA LEU A 19 -10.30 -3.18 -3.32
C LEU A 19 -11.79 -3.25 -3.64
N MET A 20 -12.49 -2.12 -3.57
CA MET A 20 -13.91 -2.04 -3.94
C MET A 20 -14.08 -2.17 -5.46
N THR A 21 -13.52 -3.21 -6.08
CA THR A 21 -13.58 -3.45 -7.52
C THR A 21 -15.01 -3.74 -7.93
N ASN A 22 -15.47 -3.12 -9.01
CA ASN A 22 -16.79 -3.41 -9.55
C ASN A 22 -16.92 -4.92 -9.86
N PRO A 23 -17.99 -5.61 -9.47
CA PRO A 23 -18.15 -7.05 -9.70
C PRO A 23 -18.09 -7.48 -11.18
N GLY A 24 -18.38 -6.55 -12.11
CA GLY A 24 -18.25 -6.77 -13.55
C GLY A 24 -16.90 -6.36 -14.14
N ALA A 25 -15.92 -5.96 -13.33
CA ALA A 25 -14.61 -5.56 -13.81
C ALA A 25 -13.86 -6.78 -14.37
N LYS A 26 -13.47 -6.70 -15.64
CA LYS A 26 -12.71 -7.75 -16.28
C LYS A 26 -11.34 -7.88 -15.62
N GLU A 27 -10.98 -9.09 -15.25
CA GLU A 27 -9.65 -9.40 -14.74
C GLU A 27 -8.60 -9.10 -15.81
N ILE A 28 -7.53 -8.40 -15.43
CA ILE A 28 -6.47 -8.01 -16.36
C ILE A 28 -5.17 -8.72 -16.00
N LYS A 29 -4.71 -9.56 -16.92
CA LYS A 29 -3.33 -10.08 -16.96
C LYS A 29 -2.52 -9.24 -17.93
N GLN A 30 -1.71 -8.33 -17.40
CA GLN A 30 -0.79 -7.55 -18.22
C GLN A 30 0.24 -8.49 -18.88
N LYS A 31 0.74 -8.12 -20.06
CA LYS A 31 1.91 -8.80 -20.64
C LYS A 31 3.13 -8.53 -19.75
N LYS A 32 3.91 -9.58 -19.42
CA LYS A 32 5.17 -9.44 -18.68
C LYS A 32 6.11 -8.51 -19.45
N ARG A 33 6.58 -7.44 -18.79
CA ARG A 33 7.57 -6.52 -19.35
C ARG A 33 8.96 -7.04 -19.07
N VAL A 34 9.82 -7.03 -20.08
CA VAL A 34 11.24 -7.32 -19.91
C VAL A 34 11.88 -6.12 -19.23
N GLN A 35 12.57 -6.37 -18.13
CA GLN A 35 13.33 -5.36 -17.39
C GLN A 35 14.82 -5.61 -17.62
N GLY A 36 15.64 -4.56 -17.58
CA GLY A 36 17.09 -4.70 -17.65
C GLY A 36 17.66 -5.40 -16.42
N GLY A 37 18.81 -6.06 -16.55
CA GLY A 37 19.41 -6.87 -15.47
C GLY A 37 19.55 -6.14 -14.13
N ASP A 38 19.96 -4.87 -14.15
CA ASP A 38 20.09 -4.05 -12.94
C ASP A 38 18.76 -3.83 -12.23
N ARG A 39 17.68 -3.61 -12.99
CA ARG A 39 16.32 -3.44 -12.45
C ARG A 39 15.82 -4.74 -11.84
N ASN A 40 16.06 -5.87 -12.51
CA ASN A 40 15.65 -7.18 -12.00
C ASN A 40 16.38 -7.57 -10.72
N ARG A 41 17.69 -7.28 -10.61
CA ARG A 41 18.41 -7.47 -9.36
C ARG A 41 17.81 -6.63 -8.23
N ALA A 42 17.46 -5.38 -8.51
CA ALA A 42 16.83 -4.50 -7.52
C ALA A 42 15.40 -4.95 -7.14
N ILE A 43 14.60 -5.42 -8.10
CA ILE A 43 13.27 -6.00 -7.84
C ILE A 43 13.41 -7.23 -6.93
N ASN A 44 14.25 -8.18 -7.29
CA ASN A 44 14.42 -9.43 -6.54
C ASN A 44 14.92 -9.17 -5.12
N ALA A 45 15.84 -8.21 -4.93
CA ALA A 45 16.33 -7.82 -3.61
C ALA A 45 15.22 -7.21 -2.74
N GLU A 46 14.39 -6.32 -3.29
CA GLU A 46 13.29 -5.72 -2.54
C GLU A 46 12.18 -6.74 -2.26
N VAL A 47 11.86 -7.63 -3.20
CA VAL A 47 10.89 -8.72 -3.00
C VAL A 47 11.36 -9.64 -1.87
N ALA A 48 12.62 -10.08 -1.87
CA ALA A 48 13.15 -10.94 -0.81
C ALA A 48 13.03 -10.28 0.58
N LYS A 49 13.33 -8.97 0.66
CA LYS A 49 13.20 -8.18 1.88
C LYS A 49 11.75 -8.06 2.36
N LEU A 50 10.81 -7.78 1.47
CA LEU A 50 9.40 -7.61 1.80
C LEU A 50 8.73 -8.96 2.15
N THR A 51 9.12 -10.04 1.49
CA THR A 51 8.67 -11.40 1.83
C THR A 51 9.17 -11.81 3.21
N LYS A 52 10.45 -11.56 3.54
CA LYS A 52 10.99 -11.81 4.89
C LYS A 52 10.25 -11.01 5.98
N ALA A 53 9.77 -9.82 5.64
CA ALA A 53 8.98 -8.97 6.53
C ALA A 53 7.48 -9.35 6.59
N GLY A 54 7.04 -10.39 5.87
CA GLY A 54 5.63 -10.79 5.82
C GLY A 54 4.71 -9.78 5.11
N ILE A 55 5.27 -8.88 4.31
CA ILE A 55 4.53 -7.87 3.53
C ILE A 55 4.08 -8.44 2.17
N MET A 56 4.76 -9.48 1.70
CA MET A 56 4.48 -10.17 0.44
C MET A 56 4.39 -11.67 0.64
N ARG A 57 3.66 -12.32 -0.27
CA ARG A 57 3.61 -13.78 -0.40
C ARG A 57 3.65 -14.18 -1.88
N GLU A 58 4.16 -15.37 -2.13
CA GLU A 58 4.15 -15.96 -3.46
C GLU A 58 2.72 -16.31 -3.89
N ALA A 59 2.39 -15.97 -5.13
CA ALA A 59 1.13 -16.30 -5.78
C ALA A 59 1.27 -17.63 -6.53
N VAL A 60 0.28 -18.52 -6.41
CA VAL A 60 0.28 -19.78 -7.17
C VAL A 60 -0.49 -19.62 -8.48
N PHE A 61 -1.74 -19.15 -8.43
CA PHE A 61 -2.61 -19.02 -9.60
C PHE A 61 -3.36 -17.67 -9.65
N PRO A 62 -2.63 -16.54 -9.73
CA PRO A 62 -3.28 -15.24 -9.72
C PRO A 62 -4.11 -15.00 -10.99
N THR A 63 -5.31 -14.46 -10.79
CA THR A 63 -6.24 -14.06 -11.84
C THR A 63 -5.90 -12.68 -12.40
N TRP A 64 -5.48 -11.74 -11.54
CA TRP A 64 -4.95 -10.44 -11.92
C TRP A 64 -3.44 -10.47 -11.85
N ILE A 65 -2.76 -9.98 -12.90
CA ILE A 65 -1.30 -9.88 -12.85
C ILE A 65 -0.85 -8.57 -13.48
N VAL A 66 -0.08 -7.80 -12.73
CA VAL A 66 0.47 -6.51 -13.15
C VAL A 66 2.01 -6.55 -13.20
N ASN A 67 2.63 -5.48 -13.68
CA ASN A 67 4.09 -5.38 -13.77
C ASN A 67 4.67 -4.48 -12.66
N PRO A 68 5.87 -4.81 -12.15
CA PRO A 68 6.64 -3.88 -11.36
C PRO A 68 7.20 -2.75 -12.24
N VAL A 69 7.22 -1.56 -11.67
CA VAL A 69 7.78 -0.33 -12.22
C VAL A 69 8.89 0.13 -11.28
N MET A 70 10.06 0.36 -11.86
CA MET A 70 11.24 0.80 -11.12
C MET A 70 11.49 2.28 -11.36
N ALA A 71 11.42 3.07 -10.29
CA ALA A 71 11.76 4.49 -10.31
C ALA A 71 13.11 4.71 -9.62
N ARG A 72 13.93 5.62 -10.15
CA ARG A 72 15.13 6.08 -9.46
C ARG A 72 14.76 7.17 -8.46
N LYS A 73 15.27 7.06 -7.25
CA LYS A 73 15.24 8.16 -6.27
C LYS A 73 16.37 9.14 -6.54
N HIS A 74 16.30 10.31 -5.91
CA HIS A 74 17.35 11.33 -5.97
C HIS A 74 18.71 10.83 -5.44
N ASP A 75 18.69 9.90 -4.48
CA ASP A 75 19.89 9.25 -3.93
C ASP A 75 20.50 8.17 -4.85
N GLY A 76 19.95 7.98 -6.05
CA GLY A 76 20.38 6.95 -7.01
C GLY A 76 19.85 5.55 -6.72
N SER A 77 19.22 5.32 -5.56
CA SER A 77 18.62 4.03 -5.21
C SER A 77 17.34 3.77 -6.00
N TRP A 78 17.03 2.49 -6.20
CA TRP A 78 15.79 2.08 -6.83
C TRP A 78 14.62 2.07 -5.84
N ARG A 79 13.44 2.48 -6.31
CA ARG A 79 12.15 2.29 -5.64
C ARG A 79 11.28 1.42 -6.54
N MET A 80 10.85 0.29 -5.98
CA MET A 80 9.87 -0.59 -6.61
C MET A 80 8.46 -0.07 -6.36
N CYS A 81 7.69 0.09 -7.43
CA CYS A 81 6.26 0.36 -7.42
C CYS A 81 5.57 -0.69 -8.29
N ILE A 82 4.29 -0.93 -8.07
CA ILE A 82 3.51 -1.82 -8.94
C ILE A 82 2.56 -0.96 -9.78
N ASP A 83 2.41 -1.28 -11.07
CA ASP A 83 1.47 -0.59 -11.95
C ASP A 83 0.03 -1.05 -11.68
N LEU A 84 -0.58 -0.44 -10.65
CA LEU A 84 -1.96 -0.70 -10.24
C LEU A 84 -2.97 0.15 -11.00
N SER A 85 -2.57 0.79 -12.11
CA SER A 85 -3.43 1.72 -12.87
C SER A 85 -4.73 1.07 -13.35
N ASN A 86 -4.68 -0.21 -13.71
CA ASN A 86 -5.85 -0.95 -14.17
C ASN A 86 -6.84 -1.26 -13.03
N ILE A 87 -6.31 -1.68 -11.87
CA ILE A 87 -7.11 -1.91 -10.65
C ILE A 87 -7.73 -0.58 -10.20
N ASN A 88 -6.94 0.50 -10.18
CA ASN A 88 -7.40 1.83 -9.81
C ASN A 88 -8.50 2.40 -10.73
N LYS A 89 -8.58 1.95 -11.99
CA LYS A 89 -9.67 2.28 -12.92
C LYS A 89 -10.92 1.44 -12.66
N ALA A 90 -10.75 0.19 -12.22
CA ALA A 90 -11.86 -0.69 -11.85
C ALA A 90 -12.50 -0.30 -10.51
N CYS A 91 -11.77 0.43 -9.65
CA CYS A 91 -12.26 0.95 -8.39
C CYS A 91 -13.04 2.28 -8.58
N PRO A 92 -14.24 2.42 -7.97
CA PRO A 92 -14.96 3.68 -7.89
C PRO A 92 -14.07 4.81 -7.36
N LYS A 93 -14.33 6.04 -7.81
CA LYS A 93 -13.63 7.21 -7.29
C LYS A 93 -14.18 7.54 -5.91
N ASP A 94 -13.29 7.70 -4.94
CA ASP A 94 -13.66 8.31 -3.66
C ASP A 94 -14.03 9.78 -3.90
N CYS A 95 -15.27 10.12 -3.56
CA CYS A 95 -15.80 11.48 -3.69
C CYS A 95 -15.57 12.31 -2.43
N TYR A 96 -15.01 11.71 -1.37
CA TYR A 96 -14.72 12.46 -0.15
C TYR A 96 -13.42 13.24 -0.30
N PRO A 97 -13.46 14.59 -0.25
CA PRO A 97 -12.24 15.37 -0.26
C PRO A 97 -11.46 15.09 1.02
N LEU A 98 -10.14 14.95 0.93
CA LEU A 98 -9.32 14.96 2.13
C LEU A 98 -9.52 16.32 2.82
N PRO A 99 -9.77 16.35 4.14
CA PRO A 99 -9.90 17.62 4.83
C PRO A 99 -8.64 18.43 4.62
N GLU A 100 -8.83 19.69 4.26
CA GLU A 100 -7.76 20.62 3.92
C GLU A 100 -6.80 20.75 5.09
N ILE A 101 -5.50 20.75 4.78
CA ILE A 101 -4.45 20.77 5.82
C ILE A 101 -4.62 22.04 6.66
N ASP A 102 -4.95 23.17 6.04
CA ASP A 102 -5.10 24.46 6.70
C ASP A 102 -6.22 24.45 7.75
N GLN A 103 -7.37 23.84 7.43
CA GLN A 103 -8.47 23.68 8.39
C GLN A 103 -8.03 22.89 9.63
N LYS A 104 -7.20 21.86 9.47
CA LYS A 104 -6.67 21.10 10.62
C LYS A 104 -5.64 21.90 11.41
N VAL A 105 -4.82 22.71 10.74
CA VAL A 105 -3.80 23.54 11.38
C VAL A 105 -4.45 24.66 12.19
N GLU A 106 -5.55 25.23 11.69
CA GLU A 106 -6.37 26.22 12.41
C GLU A 106 -6.92 25.65 13.72
N LEU A 107 -7.45 24.41 13.70
CA LEU A 107 -7.92 23.72 14.91
C LEU A 107 -6.80 23.52 15.96
N LEU A 108 -5.53 23.54 15.53
CA LEU A 108 -4.37 23.37 16.41
C LEU A 108 -3.80 24.69 16.95
N GLN A 109 -4.34 25.86 16.59
CA GLN A 109 -3.77 27.17 16.95
C GLN A 109 -3.75 27.45 18.47
N GLY A 110 -4.62 26.83 19.26
CA GLY A 110 -4.68 27.03 20.72
C GLY A 110 -3.71 26.18 21.56
N PHE A 111 -3.02 25.21 20.95
CA PHE A 111 -2.14 24.30 21.70
C PHE A 111 -0.72 24.84 21.79
N LYS A 112 -0.19 24.90 23.03
CA LYS A 112 1.17 25.39 23.32
C LYS A 112 2.28 24.46 22.79
N LEU A 113 2.01 23.17 22.68
CA LEU A 113 2.95 22.16 22.17
C LEU A 113 2.32 21.44 20.99
N LYS A 114 3.08 21.33 19.90
CA LYS A 114 2.68 20.63 18.68
C LYS A 114 3.75 19.59 18.36
N CYS A 115 3.32 18.35 18.16
CA CYS A 115 4.21 17.26 17.79
C CYS A 115 3.83 16.76 16.40
N PHE A 116 4.81 16.63 15.51
CA PHE A 116 4.64 16.00 14.20
C PHE A 116 5.07 14.55 14.30
N LEU A 117 4.14 13.64 14.10
CA LEU A 117 4.39 12.20 14.09
C LEU A 117 4.23 11.71 12.66
N ASP A 118 5.27 11.04 12.15
CA ASP A 118 5.22 10.35 10.86
C ASP A 118 5.26 8.83 11.09
N ALA A 119 4.33 8.12 10.45
CA ALA A 119 4.24 6.68 10.56
C ALA A 119 5.24 6.03 9.60
N TYR A 120 6.25 5.36 10.15
CA TYR A 120 7.24 4.64 9.33
C TYR A 120 6.53 3.62 8.43
N LYS A 121 6.65 3.84 7.11
CA LYS A 121 6.03 3.03 6.06
C LYS A 121 4.52 2.79 6.30
N GLY A 122 3.79 3.83 6.70
CA GLY A 122 2.39 3.75 7.15
C GLY A 122 1.45 2.87 6.32
N TYR A 123 1.57 2.86 4.98
CA TYR A 123 0.76 1.98 4.13
C TYR A 123 0.93 0.49 4.45
N HIS A 124 2.16 0.03 4.66
CA HIS A 124 2.44 -1.37 5.01
C HIS A 124 2.09 -1.73 6.46
N GLN A 125 1.41 -0.84 7.20
CA GLN A 125 0.82 -1.17 8.49
C GLN A 125 -0.62 -1.67 8.34
N ILE A 126 -1.30 -1.35 7.23
CA ILE A 126 -2.68 -1.74 6.96
C ILE A 126 -2.68 -3.06 6.19
N MET A 127 -3.41 -4.05 6.68
CA MET A 127 -3.57 -5.34 6.01
C MET A 127 -4.50 -5.21 4.80
N MET A 128 -4.23 -5.93 3.71
CA MET A 128 -5.21 -6.14 2.66
C MET A 128 -6.30 -7.10 3.14
N SER A 129 -7.50 -7.01 2.60
CA SER A 129 -8.52 -8.07 2.73
C SER A 129 -8.02 -9.34 2.05
N LYS A 130 -8.28 -10.50 2.67
CA LYS A 130 -7.84 -11.80 2.13
C LYS A 130 -8.31 -12.04 0.69
N GLU A 131 -9.50 -11.57 0.36
CA GLU A 131 -10.11 -11.70 -0.96
C GLU A 131 -9.41 -10.84 -2.03
N ASP A 132 -8.74 -9.76 -1.60
CA ASP A 132 -8.13 -8.76 -2.48
C ASP A 132 -6.60 -8.85 -2.55
N GLU A 133 -5.97 -9.63 -1.66
CA GLU A 133 -4.52 -9.82 -1.62
C GLU A 133 -3.99 -10.24 -2.99
N GLU A 134 -4.55 -11.31 -3.57
CA GLU A 134 -4.09 -11.86 -4.85
C GLU A 134 -4.36 -10.93 -6.05
N ASN A 135 -5.31 -9.99 -5.94
CA ASN A 135 -5.56 -8.99 -6.98
C ASN A 135 -4.37 -8.04 -7.19
N THR A 136 -3.46 -7.97 -6.22
CA THR A 136 -2.23 -7.17 -6.28
C THR A 136 -1.03 -7.94 -6.85
N ALA A 137 -1.24 -9.13 -7.41
CA ALA A 137 -0.15 -9.98 -7.87
C ALA A 137 0.63 -9.36 -9.05
N PHE A 138 1.95 -9.53 -9.05
CA PHE A 138 2.84 -8.96 -10.05
C PHE A 138 3.95 -9.92 -10.47
N TYR A 139 4.40 -9.77 -11.71
CA TYR A 139 5.49 -10.56 -12.26
C TYR A 139 6.83 -10.20 -11.63
N THR A 140 7.63 -11.21 -11.30
CA THR A 140 9.08 -11.11 -11.19
C THR A 140 9.74 -11.96 -12.27
N ASP A 141 11.08 -11.98 -12.31
CA ASP A 141 11.80 -12.81 -13.27
C ASP A 141 11.49 -14.30 -13.09
N HIS A 142 11.37 -14.75 -11.85
CA HIS A 142 11.28 -16.18 -11.51
C HIS A 142 9.88 -16.62 -11.10
N ARG A 143 9.16 -15.79 -10.33
CA ARG A 143 7.90 -16.15 -9.67
C ARG A 143 6.92 -14.97 -9.69
N THR A 144 5.72 -15.18 -9.18
CA THR A 144 4.71 -14.11 -9.04
C THR A 144 4.47 -13.90 -7.56
N PHE A 145 4.36 -12.65 -7.13
CA PHE A 145 4.13 -12.30 -5.73
C PHE A 145 2.95 -11.35 -5.62
N TYR A 146 2.29 -11.34 -4.48
CA TYR A 146 1.25 -10.37 -4.14
C TYR A 146 1.51 -9.75 -2.77
N TYR A 147 0.83 -8.64 -2.50
CA TYR A 147 0.94 -7.92 -1.24
C TYR A 147 -0.11 -8.38 -0.24
N THR A 148 0.33 -8.73 0.98
CA THR A 148 -0.55 -9.01 2.13
C THR A 148 -0.91 -7.74 2.90
N LYS A 149 -0.07 -6.70 2.77
CA LYS A 149 -0.27 -5.36 3.36
C LYS A 149 -0.36 -4.33 2.26
N MET A 150 -1.11 -3.25 2.48
CA MET A 150 -1.46 -2.27 1.45
C MET A 150 -0.21 -1.79 0.68
N PRO A 151 -0.13 -2.03 -0.65
CA PRO A 151 0.95 -1.53 -1.47
C PRO A 151 0.81 -0.03 -1.73
N PHE A 152 1.94 0.59 -2.05
CA PHE A 152 1.94 1.97 -2.53
C PHE A 152 1.31 2.05 -3.93
N GLY A 153 0.59 3.14 -4.21
CA GLY A 153 0.00 3.41 -5.53
C GLY A 153 -1.43 2.90 -5.72
N LEU A 154 -2.06 2.29 -4.70
CA LEU A 154 -3.50 2.06 -4.71
C LEU A 154 -4.25 3.38 -4.53
N LYS A 155 -5.30 3.54 -5.33
CA LYS A 155 -6.27 4.61 -5.13
C LYS A 155 -6.99 4.38 -3.81
N LYS A 156 -7.28 5.45 -3.09
CA LYS A 156 -8.15 5.39 -1.91
C LYS A 156 -9.53 4.93 -2.39
N CYS A 157 -9.87 3.68 -2.12
CA CYS A 157 -11.24 3.20 -2.20
C CYS A 157 -11.95 3.67 -0.94
N GLY A 158 -13.06 4.37 -1.12
CA GLY A 158 -13.79 5.00 -0.02
C GLY A 158 -14.08 4.01 1.11
N VAL A 159 -13.97 4.54 2.33
CA VAL A 159 -14.38 3.89 3.60
C VAL A 159 -13.45 2.79 4.13
N HIS A 160 -12.16 3.11 4.35
CA HIS A 160 -11.50 2.80 5.63
C HIS A 160 -10.13 3.49 5.78
N VAL A 161 -10.11 4.81 5.81
CA VAL A 161 -9.23 5.49 6.76
C VAL A 161 -10.13 6.44 7.55
N PRO A 162 -11.04 5.94 8.40
CA PRO A 162 -11.50 6.79 9.46
C PRO A 162 -10.29 6.90 10.38
N VAL A 163 -9.58 8.01 10.24
CA VAL A 163 -9.10 8.69 11.42
C VAL A 163 -8.30 7.77 12.37
N ALA A 164 -7.04 7.45 12.05
CA ALA A 164 -6.07 7.02 13.08
C ALA A 164 -5.70 8.17 14.06
N SER A 165 -6.55 9.20 14.12
CA SER A 165 -6.55 10.27 15.08
C SER A 165 -7.97 10.51 15.63
N ARG A 166 -8.87 9.51 15.59
CA ARG A 166 -10.16 9.61 16.29
C ARG A 166 -9.82 9.55 17.77
N LEU A 167 -9.65 10.75 18.33
CA LEU A 167 -10.10 11.14 19.66
C LEU A 167 -10.57 9.96 20.52
N ASP A 168 -9.65 9.23 21.13
CA ASP A 168 -9.91 8.37 22.29
C ASP A 168 -8.85 8.59 23.40
N ILE A 169 -8.06 9.68 23.34
CA ILE A 169 -7.12 10.08 24.42
C ILE A 169 -7.69 11.23 25.30
N LEU A 170 -8.90 11.71 25.04
CA LEU A 170 -9.61 12.67 25.91
C LEU A 170 -11.09 12.23 25.86
N GLN A 171 -11.70 11.58 26.86
CA GLN A 171 -11.80 11.78 28.32
C GLN A 171 -12.41 10.50 28.98
N PRO A 172 -12.53 10.33 30.33
CA PRO A 172 -12.37 11.31 31.41
C PRO A 172 -11.49 10.87 32.60
N ASN A 173 -10.88 11.88 33.24
CA ASN A 173 -10.95 12.15 34.69
C ASN A 173 -10.55 13.61 34.92
#